data_AF-A0A3N5TJL2-F1
#
_entry.id   AF-A0A3N5TJL2-F1
#
_cell.length_a   1.000
_cell.length_b   1.000
_cell.length_c   1.000
_cell.angle_alpha   90.00
_cell.angle_beta   90.00
_cell.angle_gamma   90.00
#
_symmetry.space_group_name_H-M   'P 1'
#
loop_
_entity.id
_entity.type
_entity.pdbx_description
1 polymer ?
#
loop_
_entity_poly.entity_id
_entity_poly.type
_entity_poly.pdbx_seq_one_letter_code
_entity_poly.pdbx_strand_id
1 'polypeptide(L)'
;MNVQIEKTLSSLRSRCIKGIYAENSEEANQGILSLIPIRSTVGLGDSTTLNQMGTIQTLKEKGIRVLDPFEAKRSRADSEEAQQERRRIVREATICDVFLAGTNAITQDGKIVNVDGAGNRVAGMFWGHPLSIIVVGRNKIVKDLDEAFHRIRKTIAPNHFRIRAVEMEGRKRKTPCVATGECNDCRALERGCNIFTIIEHKPYHSDICVIIVNQDLGLGWDPSWPADRIDQIKENYKKFVWIPPPVP
;
A
#
# COMPACT_ATOMS: atom_id res chain seq x y z
N MET A 1 12.75 12.08 -17.19
CA MET A 1 12.25 11.30 -16.04
C MET A 1 13.23 11.50 -14.88
N ASN A 2 12.78 11.44 -13.61
CA ASN A 2 13.65 11.70 -12.45
C ASN A 2 14.72 10.60 -12.33
N VAL A 3 16.01 10.96 -12.15
CA VAL A 3 17.15 10.02 -12.08
C VAL A 3 16.94 8.88 -11.08
N GLN A 4 16.31 9.15 -9.93
CA GLN A 4 16.01 8.11 -8.94
C GLN A 4 15.00 7.09 -9.46
N ILE A 5 13.99 7.54 -10.22
CA ILE A 5 12.99 6.68 -10.85
C ILE A 5 13.66 5.81 -11.92
N GLU A 6 14.49 6.40 -12.79
CA GLU A 6 15.19 5.66 -13.85
C GLU A 6 16.07 4.54 -13.26
N LYS A 7 16.84 4.87 -12.22
CA LYS A 7 17.69 3.92 -11.49
C LYS A 7 16.87 2.80 -10.85
N THR A 8 15.73 3.15 -10.24
CA THR A 8 14.84 2.16 -9.61
C THR A 8 14.24 1.21 -10.65
N LEU A 9 13.77 1.72 -11.79
CA LEU A 9 13.23 0.91 -12.89
C LEU A 9 14.29 -0.05 -13.47
N SER A 10 15.52 0.42 -13.67
CA SER A 10 16.64 -0.42 -14.10
C SER A 10 16.94 -1.53 -13.09
N SER A 11 16.94 -1.21 -11.80
CA SER A 11 17.22 -2.17 -10.74
C SER A 11 16.09 -3.18 -10.52
N LEU A 12 14.83 -2.79 -10.75
CA LEU A 12 13.71 -3.74 -10.79
C LEU A 12 13.89 -4.74 -11.92
N ARG A 13 14.31 -4.28 -13.11
CA ARG A 13 14.55 -5.14 -14.27
C ARG A 13 15.66 -6.16 -14.00
N SER A 14 16.76 -5.76 -13.35
CA SER A 14 17.85 -6.70 -13.00
C SER A 14 17.43 -7.75 -11.95
N ARG A 15 16.32 -7.50 -11.23
CA ARG A 15 15.67 -8.44 -10.29
C ARG A 15 14.54 -9.25 -10.92
N CYS A 16 14.44 -9.24 -12.25
CA CYS A 16 13.36 -9.86 -13.03
C CYS A 16 11.96 -9.35 -12.67
N ILE A 17 11.84 -8.16 -12.10
CA ILE A 17 10.56 -7.51 -11.77
C ILE A 17 10.27 -6.47 -12.86
N LYS A 18 9.05 -6.49 -13.42
CA LYS A 18 8.65 -5.54 -14.47
C LYS A 18 8.43 -4.15 -13.85
N GLY A 19 9.23 -3.16 -14.23
CA GLY A 19 9.01 -1.76 -13.86
C GLY A 19 8.28 -0.99 -14.97
N ILE A 20 7.30 -0.18 -14.60
CA ILE A 20 6.60 0.76 -15.50
C ILE A 20 6.67 2.16 -14.88
N TYR A 21 6.98 3.14 -15.72
CA TYR A 21 6.84 4.56 -15.39
C TYR A 21 5.44 5.04 -15.72
N ALA A 22 4.89 5.92 -14.89
CA ALA A 22 3.73 6.73 -15.23
C ALA A 22 3.97 8.16 -14.75
N GLU A 23 3.71 9.14 -15.61
CA GLU A 23 3.84 10.56 -15.27
C GLU A 23 2.80 10.96 -14.20
N ASN A 24 1.60 10.38 -14.25
CA ASN A 24 0.50 10.72 -13.37
C ASN A 24 -0.46 9.54 -13.13
N SER A 25 -1.43 9.74 -12.23
CA SER A 25 -2.47 8.76 -11.89
C SER A 25 -3.24 8.22 -13.09
N GLU A 26 -3.48 9.03 -14.12
CA GLU A 26 -4.25 8.61 -15.29
C GLU A 26 -3.45 7.63 -16.17
N GLU A 27 -2.19 7.96 -16.46
CA GLU A 27 -1.28 7.05 -17.16
C GLU A 27 -1.06 5.76 -16.37
N ALA A 28 -0.95 5.86 -15.04
CA ALA A 28 -0.85 4.69 -14.17
C ALA A 28 -2.10 3.81 -14.24
N ASN A 29 -3.31 4.39 -14.24
CA ASN A 29 -4.57 3.65 -14.42
C ASN A 29 -4.64 2.96 -15.80
N GLN A 30 -4.21 3.63 -16.87
CA GLN A 30 -4.11 3.02 -18.20
C GLN A 30 -3.14 1.84 -18.20
N GLY A 31 -1.97 2.00 -17.55
CA GLY A 31 -0.99 0.93 -17.37
C GLY A 31 -1.57 -0.26 -16.61
N ILE A 32 -2.27 -0.03 -15.50
CA ILE A 32 -2.95 -1.09 -14.72
C ILE A 32 -3.97 -1.83 -15.60
N LEU A 33 -4.85 -1.10 -16.28
CA LEU A 33 -5.89 -1.70 -17.13
C LEU A 33 -5.30 -2.52 -18.28
N SER A 34 -4.17 -2.09 -18.85
CA SER A 34 -3.50 -2.83 -19.92
C SER A 34 -2.90 -4.16 -19.47
N LEU A 35 -2.63 -4.31 -18.17
CA LEU A 35 -2.05 -5.51 -17.58
C LEU A 35 -3.11 -6.51 -17.09
N ILE A 36 -4.36 -6.08 -16.90
CA ILE A 36 -5.43 -6.93 -16.38
C ILE A 36 -6.04 -7.71 -17.55
N PRO A 37 -5.95 -9.06 -17.57
CA PRO A 37 -6.59 -9.84 -18.60
C PRO A 37 -8.12 -9.69 -18.58
N ILE A 38 -8.73 -9.93 -19.74
CA ILE A 38 -10.19 -9.92 -19.88
C ILE A 38 -10.80 -10.98 -18.95
N ARG A 39 -11.88 -10.62 -18.24
CA ARG A 39 -12.60 -11.48 -17.27
C ARG A 39 -11.79 -11.90 -16.04
N SER A 40 -10.68 -11.23 -15.75
CA SER A 40 -9.94 -11.45 -14.50
C SER A 40 -10.72 -10.97 -13.27
N THR A 41 -10.52 -11.70 -12.17
CA THR A 41 -10.87 -11.28 -10.82
C THR A 41 -9.68 -10.56 -10.21
N VAL A 42 -9.91 -9.33 -9.75
CA VAL A 42 -8.88 -8.47 -9.14
C VAL A 42 -9.04 -8.45 -7.63
N GLY A 43 -8.02 -8.88 -6.89
CA GLY A 43 -7.97 -8.81 -5.42
C GLY A 43 -7.25 -7.56 -4.93
N LEU A 44 -7.68 -6.99 -3.78
CA LEU A 44 -7.07 -5.80 -3.19
C LEU A 44 -6.42 -6.06 -1.83
N GLY A 45 -5.22 -5.51 -1.64
CA GLY A 45 -4.43 -5.62 -0.41
C GLY A 45 -4.51 -4.46 0.57
N ASP A 46 -5.40 -3.47 0.39
CA ASP A 46 -5.34 -2.11 0.97
C ASP A 46 -4.25 -1.27 0.29
N SER A 47 -4.64 -0.10 -0.21
CA SER A 47 -3.73 0.86 -0.80
C SER A 47 -4.35 2.24 -0.90
N THR A 48 -3.90 3.15 -0.02
CA THR A 48 -4.26 4.57 -0.16
C THR A 48 -3.78 5.16 -1.49
N THR A 49 -2.69 4.64 -2.06
CA THR A 49 -2.20 5.04 -3.38
C THR A 49 -3.22 4.73 -4.47
N LEU A 50 -3.80 3.51 -4.49
CA LEU A 50 -4.84 3.15 -5.47
C LEU A 50 -6.14 3.94 -5.25
N ASN A 51 -6.50 4.22 -3.99
CA ASN A 51 -7.66 5.05 -3.66
C ASN A 51 -7.50 6.49 -4.18
N GLN A 52 -6.33 7.10 -3.95
CA GLN A 52 -6.00 8.45 -4.43
C GLN A 52 -6.07 8.57 -5.96
N MET A 53 -5.73 7.49 -6.67
CA MET A 53 -5.78 7.43 -8.13
C MET A 53 -7.18 7.14 -8.68
N GLY A 54 -8.15 6.81 -7.84
CA GLY A 54 -9.48 6.38 -8.26
C GLY A 54 -9.51 5.00 -8.95
N THR A 55 -8.43 4.22 -8.87
CA THR A 55 -8.25 2.97 -9.63
C THR A 55 -9.38 1.98 -9.36
N ILE A 56 -9.79 1.81 -8.09
CA ILE A 56 -10.82 0.85 -7.71
C ILE A 56 -12.15 1.16 -8.41
N GLN A 57 -12.53 2.44 -8.45
CA GLN A 57 -13.75 2.90 -9.11
C GLN A 57 -13.66 2.67 -10.62
N THR A 58 -12.52 3.02 -11.24
CA THR A 58 -12.28 2.77 -12.67
C THR A 58 -12.41 1.29 -13.04
N LEU A 59 -11.89 0.38 -12.22
CA LEU A 59 -12.03 -1.07 -12.45
C LEU A 59 -13.50 -1.51 -12.41
N LYS A 60 -14.26 -1.04 -11.43
CA LYS A 60 -15.69 -1.33 -11.29
C LYS A 60 -16.50 -0.80 -12.47
N GLU A 61 -16.24 0.43 -12.91
CA GLU A 61 -16.88 1.05 -14.09
C GLU A 61 -16.58 0.31 -15.40
N LYS A 62 -15.39 -0.30 -15.51
CA LYS A 62 -15.02 -1.18 -16.62
C LYS A 62 -15.63 -2.58 -16.53
N GLY A 63 -16.44 -2.87 -15.50
CA GLY A 63 -17.08 -4.16 -15.29
C GLY A 63 -16.12 -5.26 -14.85
N ILE A 64 -14.93 -4.92 -14.34
CA ILE A 64 -13.97 -5.88 -13.81
C ILE A 64 -14.45 -6.32 -12.42
N ARG A 65 -14.40 -7.64 -12.16
CA ARG A 65 -14.76 -8.18 -10.85
C ARG A 65 -13.67 -7.82 -9.83
N VAL A 66 -14.00 -6.98 -8.85
CA VAL A 66 -13.08 -6.55 -7.79
C VAL A 66 -13.47 -7.16 -6.45
N LEU A 67 -12.52 -7.80 -5.78
CA LEU A 67 -12.63 -8.27 -4.40
C LEU A 67 -12.02 -7.21 -3.48
N ASP A 68 -12.87 -6.33 -2.96
CA ASP A 68 -12.48 -5.20 -2.10
C ASP A 68 -12.92 -5.41 -0.65
N PRO A 69 -12.03 -5.89 0.24
CA PRO A 69 -12.36 -6.07 1.66
C PRO A 69 -12.37 -4.76 2.47
N PHE A 70 -12.22 -3.60 1.82
CA PHE A 70 -12.14 -2.28 2.46
C PHE A 70 -13.32 -1.37 2.08
N GLU A 71 -14.24 -1.83 1.24
CA GLU A 71 -15.40 -1.06 0.76
C GLU A 71 -16.47 -0.78 1.83
N ALA A 72 -16.54 -1.60 2.89
CA ALA A 72 -17.64 -1.54 3.86
C ALA A 72 -17.82 -0.13 4.47
N LYS A 73 -19.03 0.45 4.29
CA LYS A 73 -19.41 1.73 4.91
C LYS A 73 -19.28 1.62 6.43
N ARG A 74 -18.66 2.64 7.06
CA ARG A 74 -18.38 2.67 8.51
C ARG A 74 -19.59 2.28 9.38
N SER A 75 -20.80 2.70 9.01
CA SER A 75 -22.03 2.42 9.77
C SER A 75 -22.44 0.95 9.82
N ARG A 76 -21.92 0.10 8.94
CA ARG A 76 -22.16 -1.35 8.95
C ARG A 76 -20.92 -2.17 9.29
N ALA A 77 -19.75 -1.55 9.31
CA ALA A 77 -18.47 -2.25 9.36
C ALA A 77 -18.20 -2.94 10.72
N ASP A 78 -18.91 -2.56 11.78
CA ASP A 78 -18.77 -3.15 13.13
C ASP A 78 -19.60 -4.40 13.37
N SER A 79 -20.63 -4.67 12.54
CA SER A 79 -21.47 -5.85 12.72
C SER A 79 -20.66 -7.14 12.52
N GLU A 80 -21.03 -8.21 13.23
CA GLU A 80 -20.33 -9.49 13.10
C GLU A 80 -20.38 -10.01 11.65
N GLU A 81 -21.53 -9.84 11.00
CA GLU A 81 -21.74 -10.21 9.59
C GLU A 81 -20.80 -9.43 8.66
N ALA A 82 -20.63 -8.13 8.87
CA ALA A 82 -19.72 -7.31 8.07
C ALA A 82 -18.26 -7.73 8.27
N GLN A 83 -17.88 -8.09 9.51
CA GLN A 83 -16.54 -8.62 9.78
C GLN A 83 -16.33 -10.00 9.15
N GLN A 84 -17.33 -10.87 9.19
CA GLN A 84 -17.30 -12.20 8.55
C GLN A 84 -17.17 -12.06 7.02
N GLU A 85 -17.97 -11.21 6.39
CA GLU A 85 -17.91 -10.96 4.94
C GLU A 85 -16.55 -10.35 4.56
N ARG A 86 -16.05 -9.38 5.32
CA ARG A 86 -14.70 -8.85 5.10
C ARG A 86 -13.63 -9.95 5.16
N ARG A 87 -13.67 -10.82 6.17
CA ARG A 87 -12.73 -11.95 6.28
C ARG A 87 -12.84 -12.90 5.10
N ARG A 88 -14.06 -13.14 4.60
CA ARG A 88 -14.30 -13.96 3.42
C ARG A 88 -13.69 -13.32 2.18
N ILE A 89 -13.96 -12.04 1.92
CA ILE A 89 -13.38 -11.30 0.77
C ILE A 89 -11.85 -11.28 0.85
N VAL A 90 -11.25 -11.09 2.03
CA VAL A 90 -9.77 -11.16 2.20
C VAL A 90 -9.22 -12.52 1.77
N ARG A 91 -9.89 -13.62 2.16
CA ARG A 91 -9.47 -14.97 1.77
C ARG A 91 -9.62 -15.19 0.26
N GLU A 92 -10.74 -14.78 -0.31
CA GLU A 92 -10.97 -14.86 -1.76
C GLU A 92 -9.92 -14.02 -2.53
N ALA A 93 -9.58 -12.81 -2.04
CA ALA A 93 -8.56 -11.96 -2.64
C ALA A 93 -7.14 -12.55 -2.59
N THR A 94 -6.89 -13.55 -1.73
CA THR A 94 -5.59 -14.25 -1.67
C THR A 94 -5.35 -15.13 -2.91
N ILE A 95 -6.42 -15.58 -3.57
CA ILE A 95 -6.38 -16.44 -4.75
C ILE A 95 -7.21 -15.77 -5.85
N CYS A 96 -6.63 -14.77 -6.50
CA CYS A 96 -7.23 -14.02 -7.60
C CYS A 96 -6.36 -14.12 -8.85
N ASP A 97 -6.78 -13.51 -9.96
CA ASP A 97 -5.99 -13.50 -11.19
C ASP A 97 -4.93 -12.38 -11.16
N VAL A 98 -5.31 -11.23 -10.58
CA VAL A 98 -4.45 -10.06 -10.42
C VAL A 98 -4.63 -9.46 -9.03
N PHE A 99 -3.55 -9.28 -8.28
CA PHE A 99 -3.58 -8.61 -6.99
C PHE A 99 -3.04 -7.18 -7.07
N LEU A 100 -3.77 -6.22 -6.54
CA LEU A 100 -3.33 -4.82 -6.48
C LEU A 100 -3.00 -4.41 -5.04
N ALA A 101 -1.84 -3.79 -4.89
CA ALA A 101 -1.42 -3.22 -3.61
C ALA A 101 -0.55 -1.98 -3.79
N GLY A 102 -0.40 -1.22 -2.72
CA GLY A 102 0.70 -0.26 -2.58
C GLY A 102 1.84 -0.86 -1.77
N THR A 103 3.00 -0.21 -1.82
CA THR A 103 4.12 -0.52 -0.92
C THR A 103 4.39 0.62 0.06
N ASN A 104 5.11 0.32 1.15
CA ASN A 104 5.57 1.31 2.11
C ASN A 104 6.81 2.05 1.59
N ALA A 105 7.77 1.33 1.01
CA ALA A 105 8.97 1.89 0.42
C ALA A 105 9.52 0.99 -0.69
N ILE A 106 10.21 1.60 -1.66
CA ILE A 106 11.02 0.90 -2.65
C ILE A 106 12.41 1.52 -2.67
N THR A 107 13.45 0.68 -2.59
CA THR A 107 14.82 1.16 -2.63
C THR A 107 15.23 1.49 -4.08
N GLN A 108 16.19 2.40 -4.25
CA GLN A 108 16.74 2.74 -5.57
C GLN A 108 17.38 1.54 -6.26
N ASP A 109 17.83 0.55 -5.48
CA ASP A 109 18.35 -0.72 -5.98
C ASP A 109 17.27 -1.79 -6.15
N GLY A 110 15.98 -1.43 -6.11
CA GLY A 110 14.85 -2.26 -6.58
C GLY A 110 14.25 -3.23 -5.56
N LYS A 111 14.53 -3.09 -4.26
CA LYS A 111 13.92 -3.91 -3.20
C LYS A 111 12.63 -3.27 -2.71
N ILE A 112 11.57 -4.07 -2.59
CA ILE A 112 10.24 -3.61 -2.16
C ILE A 112 10.08 -3.94 -0.67
N VAL A 113 9.88 -2.92 0.17
CA VAL A 113 9.89 -3.06 1.63
C VAL A 113 8.51 -2.75 2.20
N ASN A 114 7.99 -3.67 3.01
CA ASN A 114 6.65 -3.55 3.57
C ASN A 114 6.63 -3.83 5.07
N VAL A 115 5.67 -3.20 5.73
CA VAL A 115 5.26 -3.52 7.09
C VAL A 115 3.76 -3.75 7.14
N ASP A 116 3.33 -4.81 7.81
CA ASP A 116 1.92 -5.17 7.92
C ASP A 116 1.56 -5.68 9.32
N GLY A 117 0.28 -5.60 9.65
CA GLY A 117 -0.26 -6.05 10.93
C GLY A 117 -0.83 -7.46 10.88
N ALA A 118 -1.54 -7.79 9.79
CA ALA A 118 -2.25 -9.06 9.62
C ALA A 118 -1.55 -9.98 8.61
N GLY A 119 -0.75 -9.42 7.69
CA GLY A 119 0.05 -10.18 6.74
C GLY A 119 -0.64 -10.45 5.41
N ASN A 120 -1.96 -10.32 5.33
CA ASN A 120 -2.73 -10.62 4.12
C ASN A 120 -2.28 -9.78 2.91
N ARG A 121 -1.99 -8.49 3.11
CA ARG A 121 -1.51 -7.61 2.03
C ARG A 121 -0.17 -8.09 1.49
N VAL A 122 0.80 -8.32 2.38
CA VAL A 122 2.16 -8.66 1.96
C VAL A 122 2.24 -10.07 1.40
N ALA A 123 1.50 -11.04 1.94
CA ALA A 123 1.39 -12.37 1.35
C ALA A 123 0.85 -12.29 -0.09
N GLY A 124 -0.21 -11.49 -0.30
CA GLY A 124 -0.73 -11.19 -1.62
C GLY A 124 0.21 -10.39 -2.52
N MET A 125 1.35 -9.87 -2.07
CA MET A 125 2.30 -9.21 -2.98
C MET A 125 3.27 -10.20 -3.66
N PHE A 126 3.37 -11.44 -3.18
CA PHE A 126 4.38 -12.38 -3.67
C PHE A 126 3.90 -13.84 -3.79
N TRP A 127 2.66 -14.15 -3.41
CA TRP A 127 2.15 -15.52 -3.44
C TRP A 127 0.64 -15.58 -3.72
N GLY A 128 0.21 -16.61 -4.45
CA GLY A 128 -1.19 -17.02 -4.58
C GLY A 128 -1.87 -16.69 -5.91
N HIS A 129 -1.25 -15.85 -6.75
CA HIS A 129 -1.84 -15.39 -8.01
C HIS A 129 -0.81 -15.21 -9.13
N PRO A 130 -1.24 -15.25 -10.40
CA PRO A 130 -0.34 -15.07 -11.54
C PRO A 130 0.36 -13.72 -11.57
N LEU A 131 -0.30 -12.62 -11.18
CA LEU A 131 0.22 -11.26 -11.32
C LEU A 131 -0.08 -10.37 -10.10
N SER A 132 0.98 -9.85 -9.49
CA SER A 132 0.92 -8.73 -8.54
C SER A 132 1.22 -7.42 -9.25
N ILE A 133 0.36 -6.41 -9.12
CA ILE A 133 0.68 -5.04 -9.53
C ILE A 133 0.82 -4.18 -8.28
N ILE A 134 2.02 -3.64 -8.08
CA ILE A 134 2.38 -2.81 -6.95
C ILE A 134 2.52 -1.38 -7.45
N VAL A 135 1.69 -0.47 -6.92
CA VAL A 135 1.71 0.94 -7.33
C VAL A 135 2.39 1.78 -6.25
N VAL A 136 3.32 2.65 -6.66
CA VAL A 136 4.15 3.42 -5.75
C VAL A 136 4.32 4.86 -6.26
N GLY A 137 4.08 5.84 -5.38
CA GLY A 137 4.39 7.24 -5.67
C GLY A 137 5.89 7.52 -5.49
N ARG A 138 6.41 8.51 -6.22
CA ARG A 138 7.84 8.91 -6.18
C ARG A 138 8.36 9.19 -4.77
N ASN A 139 7.49 9.66 -3.86
CA ASN A 139 7.82 9.97 -2.48
C ASN A 139 8.22 8.76 -1.62
N LYS A 140 7.95 7.55 -2.10
CA LYS A 140 8.27 6.30 -1.41
C LYS A 140 9.54 5.62 -1.93
N ILE A 141 10.24 6.25 -2.87
CA ILE A 141 11.57 5.82 -3.31
C ILE A 141 12.59 6.25 -2.26
N VAL A 142 13.44 5.32 -1.83
CA VAL A 142 14.46 5.53 -0.79
C VAL A 142 15.81 5.03 -1.30
N LYS A 143 16.93 5.50 -0.76
CA LYS A 143 18.27 5.11 -1.22
C LYS A 143 18.52 3.60 -1.07
N ASP A 144 18.24 3.07 0.11
CA ASP A 144 18.62 1.71 0.53
C ASP A 144 17.68 1.15 1.63
N LEU A 145 17.98 -0.05 2.12
CA LEU A 145 17.16 -0.70 3.15
C LEU A 145 17.20 0.04 4.49
N ASP A 146 18.33 0.65 4.86
CA ASP A 146 18.45 1.39 6.11
C ASP A 146 17.54 2.61 6.10
N GLU A 147 17.53 3.37 4.99
CA GLU A 147 16.59 4.47 4.79
C GLU A 147 15.14 3.97 4.75
N ALA A 148 14.86 2.82 4.11
CA ALA A 148 13.53 2.22 4.10
C ALA A 148 13.03 1.92 5.53
N PHE A 149 13.86 1.26 6.33
CA PHE A 149 13.53 0.91 7.71
C PHE A 149 13.40 2.15 8.59
N HIS A 150 14.30 3.12 8.44
CA HIS A 150 14.25 4.38 9.14
C HIS A 150 12.93 5.11 8.82
N ARG A 151 12.61 5.30 7.54
CA ARG A 151 11.39 5.99 7.10
C ARG A 151 10.13 5.26 7.52
N ILE A 152 10.10 3.92 7.45
CA ILE A 152 8.96 3.14 7.92
C ILE A 152 8.75 3.32 9.43
N ARG A 153 9.80 3.21 10.23
CA ARG A 153 9.71 3.26 11.70
C ARG A 153 9.51 4.68 12.22
N LYS A 154 10.11 5.70 11.62
CA LYS A 154 10.07 7.08 12.13
C LYS A 154 9.00 7.92 11.48
N THR A 155 8.64 7.65 10.23
CA THR A 155 7.68 8.46 9.48
C THR A 155 6.37 7.72 9.25
N ILE A 156 6.40 6.60 8.52
CA ILE A 156 5.19 6.01 7.95
C ILE A 156 4.32 5.36 9.02
N ALA A 157 4.84 4.39 9.78
CA ALA A 157 4.02 3.61 10.71
C ALA A 157 3.45 4.44 11.87
N PRO A 158 4.24 5.29 12.58
CA PRO A 158 3.69 6.14 13.64
C PRO A 158 2.61 7.09 13.13
N ASN A 159 2.85 7.78 12.01
CA ASN A 159 1.86 8.70 11.45
C ASN A 159 0.61 7.95 10.94
N HIS A 160 0.75 6.78 10.31
CA HIS A 160 -0.40 5.96 9.90
C HIS A 160 -1.32 5.65 11.07
N PHE A 161 -0.76 5.18 12.19
CA PHE A 161 -1.56 4.83 13.36
C PHE A 161 -2.11 6.06 14.07
N ARG A 162 -1.31 7.13 14.22
CA ARG A 162 -1.74 8.36 14.88
C ARG A 162 -2.85 9.07 14.10
N ILE A 163 -2.70 9.23 12.78
CA ILE A 163 -3.74 9.83 11.93
C ILE A 163 -5.06 9.06 12.08
N ARG A 164 -5.03 7.72 12.01
CA ARG A 164 -6.25 6.90 12.12
C ARG A 164 -6.88 6.92 13.51
N ALA A 165 -6.07 6.88 14.57
CA ALA A 165 -6.56 6.76 15.94
C ALA A 165 -6.93 8.10 16.58
N VAL A 166 -6.23 9.18 16.23
CA VAL A 166 -6.34 10.49 16.89
C VAL A 166 -7.04 11.51 16.01
N GLU A 167 -6.71 11.55 14.72
CA GLU A 167 -7.15 12.64 13.83
C GLU A 167 -8.45 12.32 13.07
N MET A 168 -8.82 11.04 12.95
CA MET A 168 -9.96 10.63 12.12
C MET A 168 -10.96 9.69 12.82
N GLU A 169 -10.95 9.69 14.17
CA GLU A 169 -11.91 8.95 15.01
C GLU A 169 -12.01 7.45 14.71
N GLY A 170 -10.94 6.83 14.19
CA GLY A 170 -10.86 5.39 13.99
C GLY A 170 -10.54 4.62 15.27
N ARG A 171 -10.20 3.34 15.11
CA ARG A 171 -9.78 2.49 16.24
C ARG A 171 -8.65 3.12 17.05
N LYS A 172 -8.95 3.45 18.31
CA LYS A 172 -7.99 3.99 19.30
C LYS A 172 -7.01 2.91 19.75
N ARG A 173 -5.93 2.73 18.98
CA ARG A 173 -4.87 1.75 19.31
C ARG A 173 -4.05 2.22 20.51
N LYS A 174 -4.00 1.41 21.56
CA LYS A 174 -3.15 1.55 22.75
C LYS A 174 -1.71 1.13 22.43
N THR A 175 -1.05 1.95 21.62
CA THR A 175 0.36 1.74 21.23
C THR A 175 1.18 3.00 21.54
N PRO A 176 2.45 2.87 21.98
CA PRO A 176 3.28 4.03 22.33
C PRO A 176 3.41 5.06 21.21
N CYS A 177 3.46 4.62 19.94
CA CYS A 177 3.58 5.53 18.79
C CYS A 177 2.33 6.37 18.52
N VAL A 178 1.15 5.92 18.95
CA VAL A 178 -0.07 6.74 18.88
C VAL A 178 -0.01 7.87 19.93
N ALA A 179 0.51 7.57 21.12
CA ALA A 179 0.62 8.55 22.20
C ALA A 179 1.75 9.55 21.99
N THR A 180 2.90 9.08 21.51
CA THR A 180 4.14 9.88 21.43
C THR A 180 4.45 10.41 20.03
N GLY A 181 3.84 9.86 18.99
CA GLY A 181 4.24 10.11 17.60
C GLY A 181 5.50 9.36 17.17
N GLU A 182 6.15 8.60 18.08
CA GLU A 182 7.43 7.96 17.82
C GLU A 182 7.39 6.43 17.95
N CYS A 183 8.11 5.73 17.08
CA CYS A 183 8.29 4.29 17.21
C CYS A 183 9.30 3.97 18.31
N ASN A 184 8.88 3.08 19.21
CA ASN A 184 9.63 2.57 20.35
C ASN A 184 9.92 1.06 20.25
N ASP A 185 9.83 0.48 19.04
CA ASP A 185 9.84 -0.98 18.80
C ASP A 185 9.01 -1.78 19.83
N CYS A 186 7.78 -1.34 20.07
CA CYS A 186 6.98 -1.87 21.16
C CYS A 186 6.59 -3.35 20.96
N ARG A 187 6.16 -3.99 22.05
CA ARG A 187 5.52 -5.31 22.08
C ARG A 187 4.05 -5.23 22.54
N ALA A 188 3.42 -4.07 22.34
CA ALA A 188 2.02 -3.86 22.71
C ALA A 188 1.10 -4.84 21.96
N LEU A 189 0.05 -5.32 22.62
CA LEU A 189 -0.93 -6.26 22.04
C LEU A 189 -1.58 -5.73 20.76
N GLU A 190 -1.76 -4.41 20.65
CA GLU A 190 -2.39 -3.76 19.50
C GLU A 190 -1.40 -3.28 18.43
N ARG A 191 -0.14 -3.76 18.48
CA ARG A 191 0.88 -3.49 17.47
C ARG A 191 0.36 -3.82 16.07
N GLY A 192 0.54 -2.88 15.14
CA GLY A 192 0.15 -3.04 13.74
C GLY A 192 1.31 -3.22 12.76
N CYS A 193 2.54 -3.27 13.28
CA CYS A 193 3.77 -3.47 12.52
C CYS A 193 4.41 -4.82 12.87
N ASN A 194 3.63 -5.90 12.74
CA ASN A 194 4.00 -7.23 13.19
C ASN A 194 4.88 -7.97 12.19
N ILE A 195 4.67 -7.72 10.90
CA ILE A 195 5.30 -8.45 9.81
C ILE A 195 6.08 -7.44 8.97
N PHE A 196 7.39 -7.63 8.87
CA PHE A 196 8.23 -6.91 7.91
C PHE A 196 8.63 -7.87 6.80
N THR A 197 8.47 -7.44 5.55
CA THR A 197 8.90 -8.22 4.39
C THR A 197 9.75 -7.38 3.45
N ILE A 198 10.66 -8.06 2.76
CA ILE A 198 11.49 -7.50 1.70
C ILE A 198 11.32 -8.44 0.51
N ILE A 199 10.84 -7.90 -0.61
CA ILE A 199 10.84 -8.63 -1.88
C ILE A 199 12.10 -8.20 -2.61
N GLU A 200 13.08 -9.11 -2.64
CA GLU A 200 14.37 -8.87 -3.28
C GLU A 200 14.41 -9.26 -4.76
N HIS A 201 13.58 -10.19 -5.18
CA HIS A 201 13.58 -10.71 -6.54
C HIS A 201 12.19 -11.22 -6.91
N LYS A 202 11.89 -11.31 -8.21
CA LYS A 202 10.68 -11.98 -8.69
C LYS A 202 10.60 -13.42 -8.15
N PRO A 203 9.48 -13.84 -7.54
CA PRO A 203 9.26 -15.22 -7.12
C PRO A 203 8.98 -16.15 -8.32
N TYR A 204 9.14 -17.46 -8.12
CA TYR A 204 9.03 -18.44 -9.22
C TYR A 204 7.64 -18.51 -9.86
N HIS A 205 6.58 -18.33 -9.08
CA HIS A 205 5.19 -18.65 -9.51
C HIS A 205 4.25 -17.44 -9.57
N SER A 206 4.75 -16.24 -9.29
CA SER A 206 3.98 -15.00 -9.36
C SER A 206 4.79 -13.93 -10.07
N ASP A 207 4.23 -13.36 -11.13
CA ASP A 207 4.79 -12.16 -11.73
C ASP A 207 4.55 -10.95 -10.82
N ILE A 208 5.52 -10.03 -10.80
CA ILE A 208 5.40 -8.76 -10.10
C ILE A 208 5.65 -7.65 -11.11
N CYS A 209 4.71 -6.73 -11.20
CA CYS A 209 4.85 -5.47 -11.90
C CYS A 209 4.79 -4.32 -10.90
N VAL A 210 5.78 -3.42 -10.96
CA VAL A 210 5.79 -2.20 -10.17
C VAL A 210 5.52 -1.02 -11.10
N ILE A 211 4.50 -0.23 -10.77
CA ILE A 211 4.18 1.02 -11.47
C ILE A 211 4.62 2.17 -10.57
N ILE A 212 5.64 2.90 -11.00
CA ILE A 212 6.16 4.09 -10.33
C ILE A 212 5.49 5.32 -10.92
N VAL A 213 4.71 6.01 -10.10
CA VAL A 213 3.99 7.22 -10.49
C VAL A 213 4.80 8.45 -10.08
N ASN A 214 5.03 9.39 -11.00
CA ASN A 214 5.74 10.65 -10.75
C ASN A 214 4.89 11.66 -9.95
N GLN A 215 4.19 11.22 -8.91
CA GLN A 215 3.38 12.02 -8.00
C GLN A 215 3.61 11.56 -6.55
N ASP A 216 3.36 12.45 -5.60
CA ASP A 216 3.42 12.11 -4.18
C ASP A 216 2.12 11.40 -3.77
N LEU A 217 2.17 10.07 -3.63
CA LEU A 217 1.03 9.20 -3.36
C LEU A 217 1.27 8.30 -2.14
N GLY A 218 0.19 7.96 -1.44
CA GLY A 218 0.20 7.26 -0.17
C GLY A 218 0.92 8.06 0.92
N LEU A 219 1.46 7.35 1.92
CA LEU A 219 2.14 7.96 3.06
C LEU A 219 3.64 7.71 3.00
N GLY A 220 4.44 8.78 3.06
CA GLY A 220 5.89 8.73 3.15
C GLY A 220 6.53 10.05 2.74
N TRP A 221 7.50 10.51 3.54
CA TRP A 221 8.30 11.70 3.26
C TRP A 221 9.65 11.64 3.97
N ASP A 222 10.59 12.46 3.52
CA ASP A 222 11.78 12.80 4.30
C ASP A 222 11.49 14.02 5.20
N PRO A 223 11.84 14.00 6.49
CA PRO A 223 11.68 15.16 7.38
C PRO A 223 12.39 16.44 6.89
N SER A 224 13.42 16.32 6.04
CA SER A 224 14.14 17.47 5.48
C SER A 224 13.43 18.12 4.28
N TRP A 225 12.32 17.56 3.80
CA TRP A 225 11.58 18.13 2.68
C TRP A 225 10.81 19.40 3.08
N PRO A 226 10.44 20.25 2.09
CA PRO A 226 9.59 21.41 2.34
C PRO A 226 8.32 21.05 3.12
N ALA A 227 7.99 21.84 4.15
CA ALA A 227 6.90 21.56 5.08
C ALA A 227 5.53 21.52 4.38
N ASP A 228 5.30 22.41 3.42
CA ASP A 228 4.11 22.48 2.58
C ASP A 228 3.88 21.17 1.79
N ARG A 229 4.96 20.59 1.24
CA ARG A 229 4.88 19.28 0.56
C ARG A 229 4.51 18.17 1.54
N ILE A 230 5.12 18.16 2.72
CA ILE A 230 4.84 17.15 3.76
C ILE A 230 3.38 17.23 4.21
N ASP A 231 2.87 18.44 4.44
CA ASP A 231 1.48 18.64 4.86
C ASP A 231 0.50 18.27 3.75
N GLN A 232 0.82 18.59 2.49
CA GLN A 232 0.02 18.13 1.35
C GLN A 232 -0.06 16.60 1.26
N ILE A 233 1.03 15.88 1.54
CA ILE A 233 1.04 14.41 1.59
C ILE A 233 0.13 13.90 2.72
N LYS A 234 0.23 14.49 3.92
CA LYS A 234 -0.61 14.08 5.07
C LYS A 234 -2.09 14.34 4.80
N GLU A 235 -2.44 15.53 4.32
CA GLU A 235 -3.84 15.90 4.05
C GLU A 235 -4.44 15.06 2.94
N ASN A 236 -3.68 14.80 1.87
CA ASN A 236 -4.14 13.87 0.84
C ASN A 236 -4.20 12.43 1.32
N TYR A 237 -3.37 12.02 2.26
CA TYR A 237 -3.48 10.67 2.84
C TYR A 237 -4.78 10.50 3.63
N LYS A 238 -5.13 11.47 4.48
CA LYS A 238 -6.34 11.46 5.33
C LYS A 238 -7.62 11.27 4.54
N LYS A 239 -7.71 11.89 3.35
CA LYS A 239 -8.90 11.79 2.48
C LYS A 239 -9.20 10.37 1.99
N PHE A 240 -8.19 9.52 1.86
CA PHE A 240 -8.30 8.25 1.13
C PHE A 240 -7.88 7.01 1.92
N VAL A 241 -7.28 7.17 3.09
CA VAL A 241 -6.89 6.03 3.92
C VAL A 241 -8.11 5.35 4.53
N TRP A 242 -8.11 4.02 4.49
CA TRP A 242 -9.18 3.23 5.08
C TRP A 242 -9.15 3.32 6.62
N ILE A 243 -10.30 3.65 7.20
CA ILE A 243 -10.47 3.74 8.65
C ILE A 243 -11.09 2.45 9.15
N PRO A 244 -10.41 1.71 10.04
CA PRO A 244 -10.98 0.52 10.61
C PRO A 244 -12.10 0.97 11.55
N PRO A 245 -13.23 0.26 11.54
CA PRO A 245 -14.33 0.67 12.39
C PRO A 245 -13.95 0.38 13.86
N PRO A 246 -14.49 1.13 14.83
CA PRO A 246 -14.13 1.01 16.24
C PRO A 246 -14.45 -0.40 16.75
N VAL A 247 -13.57 -0.99 17.56
CA VAL A 247 -13.90 -2.29 18.18
C VAL A 247 -15.00 -2.05 19.22
N PRO A 248 -16.06 -2.88 19.28
CA PRO A 248 -17.04 -2.84 20.37
C PRO A 248 -16.40 -3.05 21.74
#